data_AF-A0ABD5S1N6-F1
#
_entry.id   AF-A0ABD5S1N6-F1
#
_cell.length_a   1.000
_cell.length_b   1.000
_cell.length_c   1.000
_cell.angle_alpha   90.00
_cell.angle_beta   90.00
_cell.angle_gamma   90.00
#
_symmetry.space_group_name_H-M   'P 1'
#
loop_
_entity.id
_entity.type
_entity.pdbx_description
1 polymer ?
#
loop_
_entity_poly.entity_id
_entity_poly.type
_entity_poly.pdbx_seq_one_letter_code
_entity_poly.pdbx_strand_id
1 'polypeptide(L)'
;MDLYRSVRAVTNASGTGVVDWNAVAEAAKASTPPGDLTLSDAERTGYANDVRDARRRVQSVAAVDFDLPDAIEVQNRHHWIDANVVTFERVMRPIEEKGGTILPGVARVVNTGTMAFMLSFLGKNVLGQYDPLLLAEGDPDHSLYFVHPNIRKVAGMLDVDYPRFRRWIAFHEVSHAAEFGAAPWLSDYLERRMEEGVDALAEGSFDREAFRELDATMTAVEGYAELLMDRAFDDDYADLRRKLDERRRGGG
;
A
#
# COMPACT_ATOMS: atom_id res chain seq x y z
N MET A 1 1.68 -18.14 -12.20
CA MET A 1 0.35 -17.50 -12.29
C MET A 1 -0.60 -18.55 -12.83
N ASP A 2 -1.73 -18.76 -12.18
CA ASP A 2 -2.74 -19.74 -12.56
C ASP A 2 -4.06 -19.01 -12.76
N LEU A 3 -4.27 -18.53 -13.99
CA LEU A 3 -5.48 -17.80 -14.37
C LEU A 3 -6.73 -18.67 -14.28
N TYR A 4 -6.60 -19.98 -14.51
CA TYR A 4 -7.73 -20.91 -14.38
C TYR A 4 -8.15 -21.02 -12.90
N ARG A 5 -7.19 -21.18 -11.99
CA ARG A 5 -7.47 -21.16 -10.55
C ARG A 5 -8.05 -19.82 -10.09
N SER A 6 -7.55 -18.71 -10.63
CA SER A 6 -8.08 -17.37 -10.32
C SER A 6 -9.55 -17.23 -10.74
N VAL A 7 -9.89 -17.59 -11.98
CA VAL A 7 -11.27 -17.54 -12.47
C VAL A 7 -12.15 -18.50 -11.67
N ARG A 8 -11.66 -19.71 -11.39
CA ARG A 8 -12.39 -20.70 -10.61
C ARG A 8 -12.69 -20.24 -9.18
N ALA A 9 -11.75 -19.55 -8.53
CA ALA A 9 -11.98 -18.97 -7.20
C ALA A 9 -13.11 -17.94 -7.24
N VAL A 10 -13.10 -17.02 -8.22
CA VAL A 10 -14.16 -16.01 -8.39
C VAL A 10 -15.51 -16.64 -8.73
N THR A 11 -15.55 -17.59 -9.66
CA THR A 11 -16.82 -18.23 -10.06
C THR A 11 -17.42 -19.11 -8.97
N ASN A 12 -16.59 -19.59 -8.03
CA ASN A 12 -17.03 -20.38 -6.89
C ASN A 12 -17.26 -19.52 -5.63
N ALA A 13 -17.27 -18.19 -5.74
CA ALA A 13 -17.55 -17.28 -4.63
C ALA A 13 -18.88 -17.64 -3.94
N SER A 14 -18.84 -17.73 -2.61
CA SER A 14 -19.90 -18.26 -1.76
C SER A 14 -20.10 -17.37 -0.52
N GLY A 15 -20.89 -17.80 0.47
CA GLY A 15 -21.15 -17.03 1.70
C GLY A 15 -22.42 -16.18 1.68
N THR A 16 -22.55 -15.25 2.61
CA THR A 16 -23.74 -14.38 2.79
C THR A 16 -23.49 -12.91 2.46
N GLY A 17 -22.22 -12.47 2.44
CA GLY A 17 -21.83 -11.08 2.13
C GLY A 17 -21.96 -10.70 0.66
N VAL A 18 -21.63 -9.44 0.37
CA VAL A 18 -21.66 -8.88 -1.00
C VAL A 18 -20.37 -9.22 -1.76
N VAL A 19 -19.28 -9.48 -1.03
CA VAL A 19 -17.98 -9.97 -1.54
C VAL A 19 -17.61 -11.24 -0.80
N ASP A 20 -17.02 -12.23 -1.49
CA ASP A 20 -16.35 -13.36 -0.83
C ASP A 20 -14.86 -13.05 -0.69
N TRP A 21 -14.46 -12.48 0.45
CA TRP A 21 -13.07 -12.03 0.70
C TRP A 21 -12.05 -13.17 0.69
N ASN A 22 -12.46 -14.40 1.01
CA ASN A 22 -11.61 -15.58 0.85
C ASN A 22 -11.36 -15.88 -0.63
N ALA A 23 -12.42 -15.82 -1.46
CA ALA A 23 -12.28 -15.96 -2.90
C ALA A 23 -11.50 -14.79 -3.54
N VAL A 24 -11.61 -13.57 -2.99
CA VAL A 24 -10.78 -12.42 -3.39
C VAL A 24 -9.30 -12.72 -3.17
N ALA A 25 -8.90 -13.12 -1.97
CA ALA A 25 -7.50 -13.43 -1.66
C ALA A 25 -6.96 -14.57 -2.54
N GLU A 26 -7.71 -15.67 -2.68
CA GLU A 26 -7.32 -16.79 -3.53
C GLU A 26 -7.18 -16.40 -5.00
N ALA A 27 -8.13 -15.62 -5.54
CA ALA A 27 -8.09 -15.16 -6.92
C ALA A 27 -6.94 -14.16 -7.17
N ALA A 28 -6.73 -13.21 -6.26
CA ALA A 28 -5.65 -12.24 -6.33
C ALA A 28 -4.27 -12.93 -6.31
N LYS A 29 -4.09 -13.92 -5.42
CA LYS A 29 -2.85 -14.73 -5.34
C LYS A 29 -2.68 -15.64 -6.55
N ALA A 30 -3.72 -16.30 -7.03
CA ALA A 30 -3.65 -17.14 -8.22
C ALA A 30 -3.27 -16.34 -9.48
N SER A 31 -3.80 -15.11 -9.61
CA SER A 31 -3.50 -14.18 -10.70
C SER A 31 -2.22 -13.35 -10.51
N THR A 32 -1.44 -13.60 -9.45
CA THR A 32 -0.23 -12.82 -9.18
C THR A 32 0.90 -13.77 -8.79
N PRO A 33 1.98 -13.90 -9.57
CA PRO A 33 3.17 -14.58 -9.07
C PRO A 33 3.66 -13.89 -7.78
N PRO A 34 3.93 -14.63 -6.68
CA PRO A 34 4.40 -14.02 -5.44
C PRO A 34 5.68 -13.21 -5.66
N GLY A 35 6.55 -13.69 -6.56
CA GLY A 35 7.90 -13.17 -6.76
C GLY A 35 8.88 -13.82 -5.80
N ASP A 36 10.18 -13.72 -6.12
CA ASP A 36 11.24 -14.29 -5.29
C ASP A 36 11.44 -13.46 -4.02
N LEU A 37 11.52 -14.13 -2.88
CA LEU A 37 11.82 -13.53 -1.57
C LEU A 37 13.14 -14.04 -1.00
N THR A 38 13.94 -14.73 -1.80
CA THR A 38 15.26 -15.21 -1.40
C THR A 38 16.22 -14.04 -1.34
N LEU A 39 16.40 -13.50 -0.13
CA LEU A 39 17.35 -12.41 0.10
C LEU A 39 18.76 -12.95 0.40
N SER A 40 19.74 -12.46 -0.34
CA SER A 40 21.16 -12.60 0.01
C SER A 40 21.51 -11.83 1.30
N ASP A 41 22.63 -12.18 1.92
CA ASP A 41 23.12 -11.49 3.13
C ASP A 41 23.37 -9.99 2.88
N ALA A 42 23.86 -9.65 1.67
CA ALA A 42 24.05 -8.28 1.24
C ALA A 42 22.72 -7.52 1.13
N GLU A 43 21.67 -8.16 0.63
CA GLU A 43 20.33 -7.54 0.55
C GLU A 43 19.74 -7.31 1.94
N ARG A 44 19.80 -8.31 2.83
CA ARG A 44 19.33 -8.19 4.22
C ARG A 44 20.05 -7.07 4.96
N THR A 45 21.37 -7.07 4.88
CA THR A 45 22.23 -6.04 5.50
C THR A 45 21.91 -4.67 4.94
N GLY A 46 21.72 -4.58 3.63
CA GLY A 46 21.45 -3.30 3.01
C GLY A 46 20.06 -2.73 3.33
N TYR A 47 18.99 -3.55 3.44
CA TYR A 47 17.68 -3.06 3.89
C TYR A 47 17.80 -2.48 5.31
N ALA A 48 18.48 -3.21 6.20
CA ALA A 48 18.70 -2.77 7.58
C ALA A 48 19.55 -1.48 7.66
N ASN A 49 20.59 -1.37 6.83
CA ASN A 49 21.43 -0.18 6.79
C ASN A 49 20.70 1.03 6.21
N ASP A 50 19.94 0.85 5.14
CA ASP A 50 19.19 1.93 4.50
C ASP A 50 18.14 2.49 5.44
N VAL A 51 17.38 1.65 6.15
CA VAL A 51 16.38 2.11 7.13
C VAL A 51 17.04 2.78 8.34
N ARG A 52 18.17 2.23 8.84
CA ARG A 52 18.91 2.86 9.95
C ARG A 52 19.46 4.24 9.56
N ASP A 53 19.96 4.37 8.34
CA ASP A 53 20.45 5.64 7.80
C ASP A 53 19.34 6.64 7.59
N ALA A 54 18.25 6.20 6.95
CA ALA A 54 17.04 6.99 6.75
C ALA A 54 16.52 7.52 8.08
N ARG A 55 16.37 6.65 9.10
CA ARG A 55 15.92 7.05 10.45
C ARG A 55 16.74 8.20 10.99
N ARG A 56 18.07 8.01 11.06
CA ARG A 56 19.00 9.00 11.62
C ARG A 56 18.93 10.34 10.87
N ARG A 57 18.92 10.30 9.54
CA ARG A 57 18.97 11.51 8.69
C ARG A 57 17.62 12.23 8.67
N VAL A 58 16.52 11.50 8.53
CA VAL A 58 15.16 12.07 8.60
C VAL A 58 14.92 12.69 9.97
N GLN A 59 15.27 12.01 11.07
CA GLN A 59 15.20 12.60 12.43
C GLN A 59 15.99 13.91 12.53
N SER A 60 17.17 13.99 11.91
CA SER A 60 17.99 15.21 11.97
C SER A 60 17.40 16.40 11.22
N VAL A 61 16.58 16.18 10.17
CA VAL A 61 16.03 17.25 9.33
C VAL A 61 14.56 17.55 9.60
N ALA A 62 13.79 16.56 10.08
CA ALA A 62 12.36 16.70 10.34
C ALA A 62 12.09 17.54 11.60
N ALA A 63 13.07 17.66 12.50
CA ALA A 63 12.97 18.38 13.77
C ALA A 63 11.79 17.94 14.66
N VAL A 64 11.34 16.70 14.48
CA VAL A 64 10.27 16.03 15.21
C VAL A 64 10.77 14.67 15.65
N ASP A 65 10.47 14.29 16.88
CA ASP A 65 10.74 12.95 17.37
C ASP A 65 9.68 12.00 16.82
N PHE A 66 10.14 10.89 16.25
CA PHE A 66 9.30 9.79 15.83
C PHE A 66 10.01 8.47 16.10
N ASP A 67 9.22 7.47 16.46
CA ASP A 67 9.69 6.10 16.58
C ASP A 67 9.49 5.36 15.26
N LEU A 68 10.48 4.52 14.96
CA LEU A 68 10.33 3.51 13.93
C LEU A 68 10.18 2.15 14.60
N PRO A 69 9.52 1.22 13.92
CA PRO A 69 9.48 -0.18 14.32
C PRO A 69 10.88 -0.74 14.54
N ASP A 70 11.03 -1.63 15.53
CA ASP A 70 12.29 -2.34 15.77
C ASP A 70 12.61 -3.34 14.66
N ALA A 71 11.58 -3.81 13.95
CA ALA A 71 11.68 -4.76 12.86
C ALA A 71 11.22 -4.15 11.53
N ILE A 72 11.93 -4.51 10.47
CA ILE A 72 11.51 -4.26 9.09
C ILE A 72 11.06 -5.57 8.48
N GLU A 73 9.98 -5.53 7.71
CA GLU A 73 9.51 -6.71 6.99
C GLU A 73 9.87 -6.62 5.52
N VAL A 74 10.39 -7.71 4.98
CA VAL A 74 10.57 -7.83 3.54
C VAL A 74 9.61 -8.89 3.04
N GLN A 75 8.68 -8.44 2.19
CA GLN A 75 7.53 -9.20 1.76
C GLN A 75 7.58 -9.51 0.27
N ASN A 76 6.83 -10.54 -0.12
CA ASN A 76 6.48 -10.80 -1.51
C ASN A 76 5.02 -10.35 -1.75
N ARG A 77 4.55 -10.47 -3.00
CA ARG A 77 3.19 -9.99 -3.35
C ARG A 77 2.07 -10.76 -2.66
N HIS A 78 2.28 -12.03 -2.31
CA HIS A 78 1.27 -12.82 -1.60
C HIS A 78 1.18 -12.43 -0.14
N HIS A 79 2.32 -12.19 0.53
CA HIS A 79 2.33 -11.64 1.89
C HIS A 79 1.58 -10.31 1.94
N TRP A 80 1.82 -9.41 0.97
CA TRP A 80 1.12 -8.13 0.90
C TRP A 80 -0.40 -8.30 0.70
N ILE A 81 -0.82 -9.21 -0.19
CA ILE A 81 -2.25 -9.51 -0.41
C ILE A 81 -2.90 -10.03 0.88
N ASP A 82 -2.24 -10.96 1.56
CA ASP A 82 -2.75 -11.58 2.79
C ASP A 82 -2.84 -10.55 3.94
N ALA A 83 -1.86 -9.65 4.06
CA ALA A 83 -1.87 -8.57 5.06
C ALA A 83 -2.97 -7.53 4.81
N ASN A 84 -3.31 -7.25 3.54
CA ASN A 84 -4.22 -6.15 3.21
C ASN A 84 -5.68 -6.59 3.01
N VAL A 85 -5.97 -7.87 2.73
CA VAL A 85 -7.34 -8.29 2.39
C VAL A 85 -8.34 -8.01 3.53
N VAL A 86 -7.93 -8.15 4.79
CA VAL A 86 -8.77 -7.86 5.97
C VAL A 86 -9.05 -6.36 6.10
N THR A 87 -8.06 -5.52 5.83
CA THR A 87 -8.21 -4.05 5.77
C THR A 87 -9.28 -3.68 4.72
N PHE A 88 -9.18 -4.22 3.50
CA PHE A 88 -10.17 -3.96 2.44
C PHE A 88 -11.58 -4.46 2.81
N GLU A 89 -11.69 -5.63 3.44
CA GLU A 89 -12.95 -6.15 3.97
C GLU A 89 -13.57 -5.19 4.99
N ARG A 90 -12.76 -4.62 5.89
CA ARG A 90 -13.23 -3.62 6.85
C ARG A 90 -13.65 -2.32 6.18
N VAL A 91 -12.87 -1.77 5.24
CA VAL A 91 -13.26 -0.55 4.48
C VAL A 91 -14.63 -0.75 3.84
N MET A 92 -14.84 -1.89 3.19
CA MET A 92 -16.01 -2.11 2.34
C MET A 92 -17.26 -2.53 3.12
N ARG A 93 -17.12 -2.84 4.41
CA ARG A 93 -18.22 -3.31 5.26
C ARG A 93 -19.46 -2.42 5.22
N PRO A 94 -19.37 -1.08 5.27
CA PRO A 94 -20.57 -0.25 5.23
C PRO A 94 -21.33 -0.36 3.90
N ILE A 95 -20.61 -0.57 2.79
CA ILE A 95 -21.23 -0.85 1.48
C ILE A 95 -21.94 -2.20 1.50
N GLU A 96 -21.37 -3.22 2.14
CA GLU A 96 -22.00 -4.53 2.26
C GLU A 96 -23.26 -4.52 3.13
N GLU A 97 -23.25 -3.74 4.22
CA GLU A 97 -24.35 -3.66 5.19
C GLU A 97 -25.48 -2.73 4.75
N LYS A 98 -25.15 -1.55 4.21
CA LYS A 98 -26.14 -0.51 3.85
C LYS A 98 -26.59 -0.58 2.39
N GLY A 99 -25.77 -1.14 1.49
CA GLY A 99 -25.99 -1.10 0.03
C GLY A 99 -27.19 -1.91 -0.48
N GLY A 100 -27.79 -2.77 0.36
CA GLY A 100 -28.96 -3.55 0.00
C GLY A 100 -28.71 -4.58 -1.12
N THR A 101 -29.40 -5.70 -1.05
CA THR A 101 -29.19 -6.83 -1.97
C THR A 101 -29.79 -6.57 -3.35
N ILE A 102 -29.14 -5.76 -4.19
CA ILE A 102 -29.71 -5.45 -5.52
C ILE A 102 -29.66 -6.69 -6.44
N LEU A 103 -28.66 -7.58 -6.34
CA LEU A 103 -28.64 -8.90 -7.02
C LEU A 103 -27.71 -9.92 -6.32
N PRO A 104 -28.19 -10.79 -5.41
CA PRO A 104 -27.34 -11.56 -4.48
C PRO A 104 -26.36 -12.57 -5.11
N GLY A 105 -26.55 -12.99 -6.36
CA GLY A 105 -25.71 -14.01 -7.02
C GLY A 105 -24.76 -13.46 -8.09
N VAL A 106 -25.25 -12.58 -8.97
CA VAL A 106 -24.43 -12.00 -10.05
C VAL A 106 -23.60 -10.83 -9.54
N ALA A 107 -24.12 -10.02 -8.60
CA ALA A 107 -23.34 -8.95 -8.00
C ALA A 107 -22.16 -9.50 -7.20
N ARG A 108 -22.31 -10.62 -6.46
CA ARG A 108 -21.20 -11.17 -5.66
C ARG A 108 -20.02 -11.64 -6.50
N VAL A 109 -20.26 -12.46 -7.52
CA VAL A 109 -19.18 -12.96 -8.38
C VAL A 109 -18.47 -11.80 -9.07
N VAL A 110 -19.23 -10.80 -9.55
CA VAL A 110 -18.66 -9.60 -10.17
C VAL A 110 -17.87 -8.77 -9.14
N ASN A 111 -18.42 -8.50 -7.95
CA ASN A 111 -17.76 -7.72 -6.91
C ASN A 111 -16.50 -8.41 -6.41
N THR A 112 -16.56 -9.73 -6.18
CA THR A 112 -15.41 -10.58 -5.84
C THR A 112 -14.34 -10.50 -6.92
N GLY A 113 -14.74 -10.59 -8.20
CA GLY A 113 -13.82 -10.44 -9.33
C GLY A 113 -13.17 -9.06 -9.40
N THR A 114 -13.94 -8.00 -9.20
CA THR A 114 -13.46 -6.61 -9.17
C THR A 114 -12.47 -6.39 -8.03
N MET A 115 -12.77 -6.85 -6.82
CA MET A 115 -11.88 -6.72 -5.66
C MET A 115 -10.61 -7.56 -5.86
N ALA A 116 -10.73 -8.79 -6.39
CA ALA A 116 -9.57 -9.63 -6.71
C ALA A 116 -8.66 -8.97 -7.75
N PHE A 117 -9.23 -8.33 -8.78
CA PHE A 117 -8.49 -7.58 -9.77
C PHE A 117 -7.77 -6.38 -9.14
N MET A 118 -8.46 -5.60 -8.31
CA MET A 118 -7.89 -4.46 -7.60
C MET A 118 -6.71 -4.87 -6.70
N LEU A 119 -6.89 -5.88 -5.83
CA LEU A 119 -5.81 -6.37 -4.96
C LEU A 119 -4.64 -6.96 -5.77
N SER A 120 -4.92 -7.69 -6.86
CA SER A 120 -3.91 -8.20 -7.80
C SER A 120 -3.11 -7.07 -8.44
N PHE A 121 -3.77 -5.98 -8.82
CA PHE A 121 -3.14 -4.81 -9.39
C PHE A 121 -2.27 -4.08 -8.36
N LEU A 122 -2.81 -3.79 -7.17
CA LEU A 122 -2.08 -3.11 -6.10
C LEU A 122 -0.86 -3.92 -5.65
N GLY A 123 -1.01 -5.23 -5.40
CA GLY A 123 0.08 -6.10 -5.00
C GLY A 123 1.21 -6.21 -6.03
N LYS A 124 0.97 -5.87 -7.32
CA LYS A 124 2.00 -5.82 -8.37
C LYS A 124 2.73 -4.48 -8.47
N ASN A 125 2.22 -3.42 -7.83
CA ASN A 125 2.65 -2.04 -8.02
C ASN A 125 3.11 -1.34 -6.74
N VAL A 126 2.63 -1.74 -5.56
CA VAL A 126 3.12 -1.24 -4.26
C VAL A 126 4.59 -1.64 -4.08
N LEU A 127 5.44 -0.71 -3.65
CA LEU A 127 6.91 -0.89 -3.57
C LEU A 127 7.38 -1.05 -2.12
N GLY A 128 6.94 -0.13 -1.28
CA GLY A 128 6.94 -0.22 0.17
C GLY A 128 5.63 0.41 0.64
N GLN A 129 5.38 0.29 1.94
CA GLN A 129 4.33 1.03 2.60
C GLN A 129 4.74 1.19 4.06
N TYR A 130 4.78 2.43 4.52
CA TYR A 130 4.48 2.72 5.90
C TYR A 130 2.97 2.52 6.08
N ASP A 131 2.58 1.57 6.92
CA ASP A 131 1.18 1.33 7.23
C ASP A 131 0.86 1.99 8.58
N PRO A 132 0.34 3.22 8.58
CA PRO A 132 -0.20 3.84 9.76
C PRO A 132 -1.56 3.23 10.10
N LEU A 133 -1.60 1.91 10.30
CA LEU A 133 -2.74 1.16 10.86
C LEU A 133 -4.09 1.63 10.32
N LEU A 134 -4.24 1.83 9.00
CA LEU A 134 -5.46 2.50 8.56
C LEU A 134 -6.71 1.68 8.88
N LEU A 135 -6.64 0.34 9.08
CA LEU A 135 -7.76 -0.46 9.59
C LEU A 135 -7.43 -1.80 10.28
N ALA A 136 -6.16 -2.13 10.57
CA ALA A 136 -5.81 -3.40 11.23
C ALA A 136 -5.81 -3.25 12.77
N GLU A 137 -6.94 -3.50 13.43
CA GLU A 137 -6.90 -3.77 14.88
C GLU A 137 -6.18 -5.11 15.10
N GLY A 138 -4.95 -5.10 15.62
CA GLY A 138 -4.33 -6.34 16.07
C GLY A 138 -2.84 -6.38 16.33
N ASP A 139 -2.04 -5.44 15.79
CA ASP A 139 -0.60 -5.42 16.07
C ASP A 139 -0.16 -4.01 16.51
N PRO A 140 0.25 -3.81 17.78
CA PRO A 140 0.76 -2.53 18.27
C PRO A 140 2.11 -2.15 17.65
N ASP A 141 2.77 -3.08 16.96
CA ASP A 141 4.02 -2.79 16.25
C ASP A 141 3.69 -2.30 14.83
N HIS A 142 3.73 -0.98 14.64
CA HIS A 142 3.90 -0.37 13.32
C HIS A 142 4.91 -1.22 12.53
N SER A 143 4.66 -1.54 11.27
CA SER A 143 5.58 -2.38 10.49
C SER A 143 5.93 -1.69 9.20
N LEU A 144 7.23 -1.42 9.02
CA LEU A 144 7.76 -0.90 7.76
C LEU A 144 8.02 -2.08 6.83
N TYR A 145 7.23 -2.22 5.77
CA TYR A 145 7.38 -3.34 4.84
C TYR A 145 7.80 -2.94 3.43
N PHE A 146 8.63 -3.80 2.84
CA PHE A 146 9.18 -3.64 1.50
C PHE A 146 8.75 -4.82 0.62
N VAL A 147 8.06 -4.54 -0.49
CA VAL A 147 7.66 -5.57 -1.46
C VAL A 147 8.82 -5.83 -2.42
N HIS A 148 9.79 -6.61 -1.95
CA HIS A 148 11.08 -6.84 -2.62
C HIS A 148 10.97 -7.20 -4.12
N PRO A 149 10.08 -8.11 -4.55
CA PRO A 149 9.92 -8.42 -5.97
C PRO A 149 9.52 -7.21 -6.82
N ASN A 150 8.78 -6.25 -6.26
CA ASN A 150 8.36 -5.05 -6.97
C ASN A 150 9.47 -4.03 -7.01
N ILE A 151 10.23 -3.85 -5.93
CA ILE A 151 11.41 -2.98 -5.90
C ILE A 151 12.42 -3.42 -6.97
N ARG A 152 12.75 -4.72 -7.05
CA ARG A 152 13.66 -5.24 -8.10
C ARG A 152 13.12 -5.02 -9.50
N LYS A 153 11.82 -5.30 -9.71
CA LYS A 153 11.16 -5.12 -11.00
C LYS A 153 11.21 -3.66 -11.45
N VAL A 154 10.87 -2.71 -10.57
CA VAL A 154 10.85 -1.29 -10.92
C VAL A 154 12.25 -0.74 -11.10
N ALA A 155 13.23 -1.13 -10.27
CA ALA A 155 14.64 -0.75 -10.50
C ALA A 155 15.11 -1.17 -11.91
N GLY A 156 14.80 -2.40 -12.33
CA GLY A 156 15.11 -2.90 -13.67
C GLY A 156 14.35 -2.17 -14.78
N MET A 157 13.07 -1.84 -14.58
CA MET A 157 12.26 -1.08 -15.56
C MET A 157 12.76 0.35 -15.75
N LEU A 158 13.20 1.01 -14.68
CA LEU A 158 13.74 2.36 -14.73
C LEU A 158 15.21 2.38 -15.17
N ASP A 159 15.85 1.23 -15.32
CA ASP A 159 17.29 1.10 -15.59
C ASP A 159 18.12 1.91 -14.58
N VAL A 160 17.93 1.59 -13.30
CA VAL A 160 18.62 2.22 -12.16
C VAL A 160 19.25 1.16 -11.28
N ASP A 161 20.32 1.54 -10.58
CA ASP A 161 20.97 0.65 -9.63
C ASP A 161 19.99 0.22 -8.52
N TYR A 162 19.88 -1.09 -8.30
CA TYR A 162 18.93 -1.67 -7.34
C TYR A 162 19.22 -1.24 -5.90
N PRO A 163 20.46 -1.35 -5.37
CA PRO A 163 20.80 -0.81 -4.05
C PRO A 163 20.42 0.66 -3.87
N ARG A 164 20.72 1.52 -4.86
CA ARG A 164 20.34 2.94 -4.82
C ARG A 164 18.83 3.14 -4.80
N PHE A 165 18.08 2.43 -5.64
CA PHE A 165 16.62 2.53 -5.68
C PHE A 165 15.98 2.03 -4.38
N ARG A 166 16.46 0.92 -3.83
CA ARG A 166 16.00 0.41 -2.53
C ARG A 166 16.27 1.41 -1.41
N ARG A 167 17.45 2.04 -1.39
CA ARG A 167 17.78 3.11 -0.44
C ARG A 167 16.82 4.28 -0.56
N TRP A 168 16.53 4.72 -1.78
CA TRP A 168 15.56 5.78 -2.04
C TRP A 168 14.17 5.43 -1.49
N ILE A 169 13.68 4.21 -1.72
CA ILE A 169 12.42 3.73 -1.12
C ILE A 169 12.50 3.76 0.42
N ALA A 170 13.58 3.28 1.03
CA ALA A 170 13.71 3.28 2.49
C ALA A 170 13.63 4.69 3.10
N PHE A 171 14.22 5.70 2.46
CA PHE A 171 14.08 7.08 2.93
C PHE A 171 12.66 7.61 2.72
N HIS A 172 11.99 7.24 1.63
CA HIS A 172 10.61 7.65 1.38
C HIS A 172 9.66 7.09 2.45
N GLU A 173 9.74 5.79 2.71
CA GLU A 173 8.88 5.16 3.72
C GLU A 173 9.18 5.67 5.15
N VAL A 174 10.45 5.94 5.47
CA VAL A 174 10.81 6.53 6.78
C VAL A 174 10.38 7.99 6.89
N SER A 175 10.29 8.73 5.78
CA SER A 175 9.76 10.09 5.79
C SER A 175 8.26 10.09 6.10
N HIS A 176 7.50 9.15 5.53
CA HIS A 176 6.10 8.92 5.92
C HIS A 176 5.98 8.54 7.40
N ALA A 177 6.84 7.63 7.87
CA ALA A 177 6.84 7.26 9.28
C ALA A 177 7.09 8.45 10.21
N ALA A 178 8.00 9.34 9.83
CA ALA A 178 8.26 10.57 10.57
C ALA A 178 7.05 11.52 10.59
N GLU A 179 6.38 11.67 9.45
CA GLU A 179 5.20 12.51 9.32
C GLU A 179 4.04 12.01 10.17
N PHE A 180 3.68 10.73 10.04
CA PHE A 180 2.60 10.12 10.83
C PHE A 180 2.95 10.03 12.32
N GLY A 181 4.22 9.82 12.66
CA GLY A 181 4.69 9.90 14.04
C GLY A 181 4.58 11.31 14.64
N ALA A 182 4.81 12.34 13.83
CA ALA A 182 4.69 13.73 14.24
C ALA A 182 3.25 14.26 14.25
N ALA A 183 2.35 13.63 13.48
CA ALA A 183 0.94 13.97 13.40
C ALA A 183 0.05 12.77 13.80
N PRO A 184 -0.08 12.44 15.11
CA PRO A 184 -0.87 11.30 15.58
C PRO A 184 -2.35 11.35 15.18
N TRP A 185 -2.88 12.53 14.86
CA TRP A 185 -4.26 12.74 14.41
C TRP A 185 -4.49 12.36 12.93
N LEU A 186 -3.43 12.19 12.14
CA LEU A 186 -3.51 12.04 10.69
C LEU A 186 -4.16 10.72 10.27
N SER A 187 -3.82 9.62 10.94
CA SER A 187 -4.44 8.31 10.70
C SER A 187 -5.94 8.35 10.91
N ASP A 188 -6.39 8.79 12.10
CA ASP A 188 -7.81 8.93 12.45
C ASP A 188 -8.54 9.87 11.48
N TYR A 189 -7.88 10.94 11.04
CA TYR A 189 -8.44 11.88 10.08
C TYR A 189 -8.68 11.22 8.72
N LEU A 190 -7.67 10.50 8.18
CA LEU A 190 -7.78 9.80 6.91
C LEU A 190 -8.80 8.66 6.98
N GLU A 191 -8.80 7.88 8.06
CA GLU A 191 -9.77 6.82 8.30
C GLU A 191 -11.20 7.39 8.28
N ARG A 192 -11.47 8.42 9.07
CA ARG A 192 -12.79 9.06 9.12
C ARG A 192 -13.25 9.60 7.77
N ARG A 193 -12.37 10.29 7.02
CA ARG A 193 -12.75 10.80 5.68
C ARG A 193 -13.01 9.68 4.68
N MET A 194 -12.28 8.57 4.78
CA MET A 194 -12.52 7.38 3.97
C MET A 194 -13.85 6.72 4.33
N GLU A 195 -14.13 6.54 5.62
CA GLU A 195 -15.40 6.00 6.13
C GLU A 195 -16.59 6.86 5.69
N GLU A 196 -16.52 8.18 5.83
CA GLU A 196 -17.55 9.13 5.38
C GLU A 196 -17.83 8.98 3.86
N GLY A 197 -16.76 8.89 3.05
CA GLY A 197 -16.90 8.69 1.60
C GLY A 197 -17.51 7.35 1.22
N VAL A 198 -17.13 6.27 1.91
CA VAL A 198 -17.67 4.92 1.72
C VAL A 198 -19.14 4.85 2.16
N ASP A 199 -19.48 5.48 3.29
CA ASP A 199 -20.84 5.56 3.80
C ASP A 199 -21.76 6.30 2.84
N ALA A 200 -21.31 7.44 2.33
CA ALA A 200 -22.05 8.20 1.33
C ALA A 200 -22.33 7.36 0.07
N LEU A 201 -21.33 6.60 -0.40
CA LEU A 201 -21.47 5.66 -1.52
C LEU A 201 -22.48 4.55 -1.22
N ALA A 202 -22.44 4.00 0.01
CA ALA A 202 -23.35 2.95 0.44
C ALA A 202 -24.82 3.43 0.49
N GLU A 203 -25.03 4.71 0.76
CA GLU A 203 -26.35 5.38 0.74
C GLU A 203 -26.78 5.83 -0.68
N GLY A 204 -25.97 5.56 -1.70
CA GLY A 204 -26.25 5.92 -3.09
C GLY A 204 -25.94 7.37 -3.44
N SER A 205 -25.15 8.05 -2.61
CA SER A 205 -24.66 9.42 -2.83
C SER A 205 -23.15 9.45 -3.07
N PHE A 206 -22.59 10.61 -3.42
CA PHE A 206 -21.16 10.77 -3.60
C PHE A 206 -20.69 12.02 -2.86
N ASP A 207 -19.92 11.83 -1.79
CA ASP A 207 -19.37 12.92 -1.01
C ASP A 207 -18.10 13.48 -1.68
N ARG A 208 -18.31 14.42 -2.61
CA ARG A 208 -17.20 15.11 -3.29
C ARG A 208 -16.25 15.82 -2.33
N GLU A 209 -16.73 16.26 -1.18
CA GLU A 209 -15.94 17.00 -0.21
C GLU A 209 -14.99 16.04 0.50
N ALA A 210 -15.49 14.90 1.00
CA ALA A 210 -14.65 13.86 1.60
C ALA A 210 -13.53 13.40 0.65
N PHE A 211 -13.84 13.12 -0.63
CA PHE A 211 -12.83 12.73 -1.62
C PHE A 211 -11.82 13.86 -1.92
N ARG A 212 -12.28 15.10 -1.99
CA ARG A 212 -11.39 16.26 -2.22
C ARG A 212 -10.45 16.50 -1.05
N GLU A 213 -10.95 16.32 0.17
CA GLU A 213 -10.13 16.47 1.36
C GLU A 213 -9.12 15.33 1.52
N LEU A 214 -9.50 14.09 1.21
CA LEU A 214 -8.56 12.97 1.13
C LEU A 214 -7.44 13.26 0.13
N ASP A 215 -7.79 13.69 -1.09
CA ASP A 215 -6.81 14.02 -2.13
C ASP A 215 -5.88 15.19 -1.71
N ALA A 216 -6.44 16.24 -1.11
CA ALA A 216 -5.67 17.37 -0.59
C ALA A 216 -4.73 16.95 0.55
N THR A 217 -5.20 16.06 1.44
CA THR A 217 -4.40 15.56 2.56
C THR A 217 -3.27 14.67 2.05
N MET A 218 -3.55 13.72 1.15
CA MET A 218 -2.53 12.88 0.54
C MET A 218 -1.52 13.71 -0.27
N THR A 219 -1.95 14.77 -0.94
CA THR A 219 -1.05 15.71 -1.63
C THR A 219 -0.09 16.38 -0.65
N ALA A 220 -0.57 16.77 0.53
CA ALA A 220 0.27 17.35 1.57
C ALA A 220 1.26 16.33 2.14
N VAL A 221 0.80 15.10 2.42
CA VAL A 221 1.61 13.97 2.91
C VAL A 221 2.76 13.67 1.95
N GLU A 222 2.45 13.40 0.68
CA GLU A 222 3.46 13.12 -0.34
C GLU A 222 4.41 14.32 -0.54
N GLY A 223 3.89 15.55 -0.50
CA GLY A 223 4.70 16.76 -0.63
C GLY A 223 5.67 16.97 0.53
N TYR A 224 5.25 16.66 1.76
CA TYR A 224 6.10 16.78 2.95
C TYR A 224 7.14 15.66 2.99
N ALA A 225 6.78 14.43 2.64
CA ALA A 225 7.74 13.34 2.49
C ALA A 225 8.83 13.68 1.46
N GLU A 226 8.47 14.25 0.31
CA GLU A 226 9.44 14.72 -0.70
C GLU A 226 10.33 15.87 -0.17
N LEU A 227 9.79 16.77 0.64
CA LEU A 227 10.59 17.82 1.28
C LEU A 227 11.61 17.25 2.27
N LEU A 228 11.23 16.24 3.05
CA LEU A 228 12.15 15.55 3.96
C LEU A 228 13.21 14.79 3.17
N MET A 229 12.82 14.11 2.09
CA MET A 229 13.74 13.44 1.16
C MET A 229 14.79 14.40 0.60
N ASP A 230 14.37 15.59 0.13
CA ASP A 230 15.26 16.59 -0.49
C ASP A 230 16.35 17.07 0.49
N ARG A 231 16.10 16.96 1.80
CA ARG A 231 17.03 17.35 2.87
C ARG A 231 17.82 16.20 3.47
N ALA A 232 17.21 15.01 3.54
CA ALA A 232 17.78 13.86 4.25
C ALA A 232 18.60 12.94 3.34
N PHE A 233 18.16 12.73 2.10
CA PHE A 233 18.77 11.77 1.17
C PHE A 233 20.15 12.25 0.73
N ASP A 234 21.13 11.35 0.72
CA ASP A 234 22.55 11.70 0.62
C ASP A 234 23.15 11.71 -0.78
N ASP A 235 22.41 11.22 -1.77
CA ASP A 235 22.80 11.22 -3.17
C ASP A 235 21.92 12.18 -3.98
N ASP A 236 22.40 12.65 -5.15
CA ASP A 236 21.49 13.22 -6.14
C ASP A 236 20.49 12.14 -6.57
N TYR A 237 19.21 12.46 -6.62
CA TYR A 237 18.14 11.57 -7.06
C TYR A 237 17.16 12.25 -8.02
N ALA A 238 17.53 13.40 -8.59
CA ALA A 238 16.70 14.11 -9.56
C ALA A 238 16.42 13.26 -10.82
N ASP A 239 17.34 12.38 -11.21
CA ASP A 239 17.12 11.40 -12.28
C ASP A 239 16.08 10.34 -11.89
N LEU A 240 16.10 9.83 -10.65
CA LEU A 240 15.09 8.87 -10.15
C LEU A 240 13.71 9.52 -10.17
N ARG A 241 13.61 10.75 -9.66
CA ARG A 241 12.37 11.54 -9.65
C ARG A 241 11.82 11.74 -11.06
N ARG A 242 12.66 12.17 -12.00
CA ARG A 242 12.28 12.35 -13.41
C ARG A 242 11.78 11.03 -14.03
N LYS A 243 12.51 9.93 -13.85
CA LYS A 243 12.14 8.61 -14.40
C LYS A 243 10.81 8.10 -13.81
N LEU A 244 10.55 8.35 -12.52
CA LEU A 244 9.29 8.02 -11.87
C LEU A 244 8.13 8.88 -12.37
N ASP A 245 8.34 10.19 -12.56
CA ASP A 245 7.33 11.10 -13.09
C ASP A 245 6.96 10.79 -14.55
N GLU A 246 7.94 10.42 -15.37
CA GLU A 246 7.71 9.94 -16.75
C GLU A 246 6.86 8.65 -16.74
N ARG A 247 7.14 7.72 -15.82
CA ARG A 247 6.32 6.51 -15.64
C ARG A 247 4.90 6.84 -15.19
N ARG A 248 4.73 7.75 -14.22
CA ARG A 248 3.41 8.20 -13.74
C ARG A 248 2.57 8.82 -14.86
N ARG A 249 3.20 9.59 -15.74
CA ARG A 249 2.53 10.24 -16.90
C ARG A 249 2.30 9.30 -18.08
N GLY A 250 3.17 8.30 -18.27
CA GLY A 250 3.10 7.33 -19.37
C GLY A 250 2.21 6.11 -19.10
N GLY A 251 1.68 5.97 -17.88
CA GLY A 251 0.82 4.84 -17.46
C GLY A 251 -0.68 5.02 -17.70
N GLY A 252 -1.08 5.84 -18.67
CA GLY A 252 -2.48 6.00 -19.12
C GLY A 252 -2.91 4.95 -20.14
#